data_AF-A0A8T5JPG7-F1
#
_entry.id   AF-A0A8T5JPG7-F1
#
_cell.length_a   1.000
_cell.length_b   1.000
_cell.length_c   1.000
_cell.angle_alpha   90.00
_cell.angle_beta   90.00
_cell.angle_gamma   90.00
#
_symmetry.space_group_name_H-M   'P 1'
#
loop_
_entity.id
_entity.type
_entity.pdbx_description
1 polymer ?
#
loop_
_entity_poly.entity_id
_entity_poly.type
_entity_poly.pdbx_seq_one_letter_code
_entity_poly.pdbx_strand_id
1 'polypeptide(L)'
;MKKNKYWFRKRRGLFTRDLGWGYTPVSWEGWTSVIVLVMILLSASLFFSTSGEGMSTIEGVKLLFVLLVIIVAFVIFSETKTNKNDVKSSKKKVK
;
A
#
# COMPACT_ATOMS: atom_id res chain seq x y z
N MET A 1 0.72 18.88 22.01
CA MET A 1 1.50 17.66 21.69
C MET A 1 1.46 17.37 20.19
N LYS A 2 2.58 17.57 19.46
CA LYS A 2 2.67 17.14 18.05
C LYS A 2 2.77 15.61 18.01
N LYS A 3 1.64 14.93 17.86
CA LYS A 3 1.61 13.48 17.59
C LYS A 3 2.24 13.27 16.21
N ASN A 4 3.49 12.82 16.17
CA ASN A 4 4.09 12.28 14.94
C ASN A 4 3.22 11.08 14.55
N LYS A 5 2.33 11.29 13.58
CA LYS A 5 1.28 10.34 13.23
C LYS A 5 1.85 9.43 12.15
N TYR A 6 2.31 8.25 12.56
CA TYR A 6 2.88 7.25 11.66
C TYR A 6 1.75 6.57 10.90
N TRP A 7 1.65 6.81 9.59
CA TRP A 7 0.59 6.22 8.76
C TRP A 7 0.83 4.71 8.60
N PHE A 8 2.08 4.35 8.32
CA PHE A 8 2.52 2.97 8.15
C PHE A 8 3.79 2.72 8.96
N ARG A 9 3.96 1.48 9.41
CA ARG A 9 5.16 0.99 10.06
C ARG A 9 5.72 -0.17 9.24
N LYS A 10 7.00 -0.07 8.87
CA LYS A 10 7.73 -1.17 8.23
C LYS A 10 7.79 -2.33 9.21
N ARG A 11 7.43 -3.54 8.79
CA ARG A 11 7.65 -4.73 9.62
C ARG A 11 9.16 -4.88 9.86
N ARG A 12 9.54 -5.44 11.00
CA ARG A 12 10.89 -5.96 11.23
C ARG A 12 10.82 -7.47 11.05
N GLY A 13 11.78 -8.05 10.34
CA GLY A 13 11.80 -9.49 10.07
C GLY A 13 11.99 -10.28 11.37
N LEU A 14 11.46 -11.50 11.42
CA LEU A 14 11.64 -12.40 12.56
C LEU A 14 13.11 -12.80 12.77
N PHE A 15 13.90 -12.85 11.69
CA PHE A 15 15.30 -13.31 11.71
C PHE A 15 16.34 -12.18 11.63
N THR A 16 15.98 -10.99 11.16
CA THR A 16 16.90 -9.84 11.09
C THR A 16 16.12 -8.54 11.13
N ARG A 17 16.63 -7.54 11.85
CA ARG A 17 15.96 -6.24 12.06
C ARG A 17 15.60 -5.53 10.74
N ASP A 18 16.32 -5.84 9.67
CA ASP A 18 16.22 -5.17 8.36
C ASP A 18 15.48 -5.99 7.29
N LEU A 19 15.26 -7.30 7.52
CA LEU A 19 14.60 -8.22 6.56
C LEU A 19 13.07 -8.27 6.72
N GLY A 20 12.48 -7.23 7.30
CA GLY A 20 11.02 -7.14 7.39
C GLY A 20 10.41 -6.66 6.09
N TRP A 21 9.74 -7.56 5.38
CA TRP A 21 8.98 -7.23 4.19
C TRP A 21 7.57 -6.78 4.57
N GLY A 22 7.13 -5.66 3.99
CA GLY A 22 5.77 -5.15 4.12
C GLY A 22 5.59 -3.97 5.09
N TYR A 23 4.48 -3.27 4.87
CA TYR A 23 4.05 -2.08 5.62
C TYR A 23 2.73 -2.38 6.32
N THR A 24 2.67 -2.12 7.63
CA THR A 24 1.43 -2.30 8.41
C THR A 24 0.84 -0.93 8.73
N PRO A 25 -0.44 -0.66 8.45
CA PRO A 25 -1.07 0.60 8.83
C PRO A 25 -1.08 0.72 10.37
N VAL A 26 -0.64 1.87 10.89
CA VAL A 26 -0.59 2.13 12.35
C VAL A 26 -1.50 3.29 12.75
N SER A 27 -1.75 4.24 11.83
CA SER A 27 -2.74 5.30 12.06
C SER A 27 -4.03 5.03 11.30
N TRP A 28 -5.07 5.73 11.74
CA TRP A 28 -6.37 5.76 11.06
C TRP A 28 -6.25 6.21 9.59
N GLU A 29 -5.27 7.07 9.25
CA GLU A 29 -5.01 7.46 7.86
C GLU A 29 -4.39 6.33 7.02
N GLY A 30 -3.60 5.45 7.64
CA GLY A 30 -3.12 4.23 7.00
C GLY A 30 -4.29 3.30 6.67
N TRP A 31 -5.19 3.09 7.63
CA TRP A 31 -6.40 2.28 7.43
C TRP A 31 -7.34 2.85 6.37
N THR A 32 -7.56 4.17 6.32
CA THR A 32 -8.37 4.76 5.23
C THR A 32 -7.75 4.53 3.86
N SER A 33 -6.43 4.63 3.72
CA SER A 33 -5.78 4.34 2.43
C SER A 33 -5.90 2.87 2.02
N VAL A 34 -5.90 1.93 2.98
CA VAL A 34 -6.18 0.51 2.72
C VAL A 34 -7.64 0.31 2.30
N ILE A 35 -8.59 0.98 2.97
CA ILE A 35 -10.01 0.93 2.59
C ILE A 35 -10.21 1.48 1.17
N VAL A 36 -9.57 2.60 0.84
CA VAL A 36 -9.60 3.18 -0.51
C VAL A 36 -9.01 2.21 -1.54
N LEU A 37 -7.90 1.54 -1.22
CA LEU A 37 -7.31 0.51 -2.09
C LEU A 37 -8.31 -0.63 -2.34
N VAL A 38 -8.96 -1.14 -1.29
CA VAL A 38 -9.97 -2.19 -1.41
C VAL A 38 -11.16 -1.73 -2.25
N MET A 39 -11.64 -0.50 -2.04
CA MET A 39 -12.71 0.09 -2.85
C MET A 39 -12.33 0.18 -4.33
N ILE A 40 -11.09 0.59 -4.65
CA ILE A 40 -10.60 0.64 -6.02
C ILE A 40 -10.54 -0.77 -6.63
N LEU A 41 -10.08 -1.77 -5.88
CA LEU A 41 -10.06 -3.18 -6.30
C LEU A 41 -11.47 -3.72 -6.58
N LEU A 42 -12.43 -3.42 -5.70
CA LEU A 42 -13.82 -3.81 -5.90
C LEU A 42 -14.43 -3.11 -7.12
N SER A 43 -14.20 -1.81 -7.27
CA SER A 43 -14.63 -1.05 -8.45
C SER A 43 -14.00 -1.59 -9.74
N ALA A 44 -12.72 -1.97 -9.73
CA ALA A 44 -12.08 -2.61 -10.87
C ALA A 44 -12.72 -3.96 -11.18
N SER A 45 -12.98 -4.79 -10.16
CA SER A 45 -13.67 -6.08 -10.34
C SER A 45 -15.08 -5.92 -10.93
N LEU A 46 -15.82 -4.88 -10.52
CA LEU A 46 -17.13 -4.56 -11.07
C LEU A 46 -17.03 -4.01 -12.50
N PHE A 47 -16.03 -3.18 -12.80
CA PHE A 47 -15.81 -2.64 -14.14
C PHE A 47 -15.43 -3.73 -15.16
N PHE A 48 -14.63 -4.70 -14.73
CA PHE A 48 -14.20 -5.82 -15.55
C PHE A 48 -15.19 -6.99 -15.53
N SER A 49 -16.42 -6.79 -15.00
CA SER A 49 -17.57 -7.71 -15.01
C SER A 49 -17.22 -9.17 -15.34
N THR A 50 -16.64 -9.89 -14.38
CA THR A 50 -16.32 -11.32 -14.50
C THR A 50 -17.55 -12.23 -14.52
N SER A 51 -18.75 -11.68 -14.72
CA SER A 51 -20.02 -12.28 -14.29
C SER A 51 -21.02 -12.62 -15.41
N GLY A 52 -20.62 -12.71 -16.69
CA GLY A 52 -21.62 -12.89 -17.76
C GLY A 52 -21.24 -13.80 -18.90
N GLU A 53 -20.26 -13.42 -19.72
CA GLU A 53 -19.95 -14.12 -20.95
C GLU A 53 -18.43 -14.14 -21.11
N GLY A 54 -17.88 -15.27 -21.56
CA GLY A 54 -16.47 -15.64 -21.42
C GLY A 54 -15.49 -14.46 -21.50
N MET A 55 -14.78 -14.21 -20.39
CA MET A 55 -13.79 -13.16 -20.29
C MET A 55 -12.79 -13.29 -21.44
N SER A 56 -12.75 -12.28 -22.32
CA SER A 56 -11.80 -12.29 -23.43
C SER A 56 -10.39 -12.24 -22.86
N THR A 57 -9.43 -12.95 -23.49
CA THR A 57 -8.02 -12.95 -23.07
C THR A 57 -7.47 -11.53 -22.94
N ILE A 58 -7.96 -10.61 -23.77
CA ILE A 58 -7.59 -9.18 -23.77
C ILE A 58 -8.10 -8.46 -22.51
N GLU A 59 -9.29 -8.78 -22.02
CA GLU A 59 -9.86 -8.20 -20.81
C GLU A 59 -9.14 -8.70 -19.56
N GLY A 60 -8.78 -10.00 -19.54
CA GLY A 60 -7.94 -10.58 -18.50
C GLY A 60 -6.58 -9.89 -18.40
N VAL A 61 -5.91 -9.65 -19.54
CA VAL A 61 -4.62 -8.94 -19.58
C VAL A 61 -4.76 -7.49 -19.12
N LYS A 62 -5.85 -6.79 -19.50
CA LYS A 62 -6.12 -5.43 -19.02
C LYS A 62 -6.32 -5.38 -17.50
N LEU A 63 -7.07 -6.32 -16.93
CA LEU A 63 -7.25 -6.42 -15.47
C LEU A 63 -5.91 -6.65 -14.77
N LEU A 64 -5.09 -7.57 -15.29
CA LEU A 64 -3.78 -7.89 -14.72
C LEU A 64 -2.85 -6.66 -14.75
N PHE A 65 -2.84 -5.92 -15.85
CA PHE A 65 -2.09 -4.68 -15.98
C PHE A 65 -2.57 -3.60 -14.99
N VAL A 66 -3.89 -3.38 -14.89
CA VAL A 66 -4.46 -2.42 -13.92
C VAL A 66 -4.12 -2.82 -12.49
N LEU A 67 -4.20 -4.10 -12.14
CA LEU A 67 -3.85 -4.61 -10.81
C LEU A 67 -2.37 -4.35 -10.49
N LEU A 68 -1.48 -4.57 -11.45
CA LEU A 68 -0.04 -4.31 -11.30
C LEU A 68 0.24 -2.82 -11.09
N VAL A 69 -0.41 -1.94 -11.87
CA VAL A 69 -0.29 -0.48 -11.71
C VAL A 69 -0.79 -0.04 -10.33
N ILE A 70 -1.92 -0.58 -9.86
CA ILE A 70 -2.47 -0.28 -8.52
C ILE A 70 -1.49 -0.70 -7.43
N ILE A 71 -0.89 -1.89 -7.53
CA ILE A 71 0.09 -2.38 -6.55
C ILE A 71 1.33 -1.49 -6.55
N VAL A 72 1.90 -1.17 -7.71
CA VAL A 72 3.08 -0.30 -7.80
C VAL A 72 2.79 1.09 -7.23
N ALA A 73 1.64 1.68 -7.60
CA ALA A 73 1.22 2.98 -7.06
C ALA A 73 1.06 2.93 -5.53
N PHE A 74 0.49 1.85 -5.00
CA PHE A 74 0.35 1.65 -3.56
C PHE A 74 1.70 1.48 -2.86
N VAL A 75 2.64 0.74 -3.43
CA VAL A 75 4.00 0.58 -2.90
C VAL A 75 4.71 1.93 -2.87
N ILE A 76 4.74 2.68 -3.97
CA ILE A 76 5.34 4.02 -4.03
C ILE A 76 4.68 4.95 -3.00
N PHE A 77 3.35 4.93 -2.90
CA PHE A 77 2.62 5.72 -1.91
C PHE A 77 3.01 5.33 -0.47
N SER A 78 3.11 4.04 -0.18
CA SER A 78 3.49 3.52 1.14
C SER A 78 4.93 3.90 1.49
N GLU A 79 5.86 3.84 0.53
CA GLU A 79 7.26 4.24 0.68
C GLU A 79 7.39 5.75 0.91
N THR A 80 6.65 6.55 0.15
CA THR A 80 6.69 8.02 0.28
C THR A 80 6.20 8.47 1.66
N LYS A 81 5.20 7.77 2.21
CA LYS A 81 4.62 8.04 3.53
C LYS A 81 5.40 7.39 4.68
N THR A 82 6.30 6.43 4.40
CA THR A 82 7.24 5.88 5.40
C THR A 82 8.59 6.60 5.42
N ASN A 83 9.22 6.86 4.27
CA ASN A 83 10.56 7.44 4.14
C ASN A 83 10.66 8.88 4.69
N LYS A 84 9.64 9.74 4.47
CA LYS A 84 9.58 11.09 5.07
C LYS A 84 9.68 11.08 6.61
N ASN A 85 9.40 9.93 7.23
CA ASN A 85 9.34 9.78 8.68
C ASN A 85 10.58 9.09 9.28
N ASP A 86 11.30 8.25 8.53
CA ASP A 86 12.58 7.66 8.96
C ASP A 86 13.70 8.73 9.07
N VAL A 87 13.75 9.67 8.11
CA VAL A 87 14.69 10.81 8.12
C VAL A 87 14.50 11.70 9.35
N LYS A 88 13.25 11.88 9.82
CA LYS A 88 12.93 12.66 11.02
C LYS A 88 13.28 11.94 12.33
N SER A 89 13.18 10.61 12.36
CA SER A 89 13.52 9.78 13.52
C SER A 89 15.03 9.75 13.76
N SER A 90 15.83 9.63 12.69
CA SER A 90 17.30 9.64 12.77
C SER A 90 17.85 10.97 13.30
N LYS A 91 17.34 12.12 12.82
CA LYS A 91 17.76 13.44 13.31
C LYS A 91 17.42 13.74 14.77
N LYS A 92 16.46 13.03 15.36
CA LYS A 92 16.04 13.25 16.76
C LYS A 92 16.89 12.49 17.78
N LYS A 93 17.68 11.50 17.34
CA LYS A 93 18.60 10.74 18.21
C LYS A 93 19.99 11.38 18.37
N VAL A 94 20.30 12.40 17.58
CA VAL A 94 21.61 13.09 17.56
C VAL A 94 21.56 14.41 18.35
N LYS A 95 20.52 14.62 19.17
CA LYS A 95 20.35 15.77 20.05
C LYS A 95 19.99 15.28 21.43
#